data_AF-A0AAU0Z850-F1
#
_entry.id   AF-A0AAU0Z850-F1
#
_cell.length_a   1.000
_cell.length_b   1.000
_cell.length_c   1.000
_cell.angle_alpha   90.00
_cell.angle_beta   90.00
_cell.angle_gamma   90.00
#
_symmetry.space_group_name_H-M   'P 1'
#
loop_
_entity.id
_entity.type
_entity.pdbx_description
1 polymer ?
#
loop_
_entity_poly.entity_id
_entity_poly.type
_entity_poly.pdbx_seq_one_letter_code
_entity_poly.pdbx_strand_id
1 'polypeptide(L)'
;MGTLGTRMIAVSAVVGAAAVTGIAAPQALAAEPGSAETVLATSLNGANEVPAGDTDGAALEFVRVKGDQVSVAVKWQGVGKPTALHLHEGAKGANGDVRVDFSKVLGKVLGGAKGHRATGSVTVEDTALLGRLTADPGAFYANLHTAAFPKGAVRGQLHRVTEPTDFGHALENFQASVVRGRQIYECKTDPATGKAAFAQRDVSAVLAGHIRHSFTAPNSGVPQWVAPDGSAVTGAVVSRTPNGAGNIAELDLKATRSGKPRGLLADTVEILRLNTVGGVAPSGSCDLGAIVGVPYKADYVFVNG
;
A
#
# COMPACT_ATOMS: atom_id res chain seq x y z
N MET A 1 -79.62 24.18 -22.18
CA MET A 1 -79.90 24.76 -23.52
C MET A 1 -78.70 25.65 -23.84
N GLY A 2 -77.75 25.34 -24.72
CA GLY A 2 -77.74 24.46 -25.88
C GLY A 2 -77.39 25.31 -27.11
N THR A 3 -76.11 25.36 -27.51
CA THR A 3 -75.61 25.81 -28.82
C THR A 3 -74.18 25.25 -28.99
N LEU A 4 -73.97 24.17 -29.77
CA LEU A 4 -73.57 24.16 -31.20
C LEU A 4 -72.33 25.03 -31.46
N GLY A 5 -71.15 24.56 -31.87
CA GLY A 5 -70.77 23.35 -32.60
C GLY A 5 -70.37 23.72 -34.03
N THR A 6 -69.07 23.78 -34.35
CA THR A 6 -68.57 23.67 -35.74
C THR A 6 -67.14 23.11 -35.73
N ARG A 7 -66.95 22.08 -36.56
CA ARG A 7 -65.75 21.27 -36.77
C ARG A 7 -64.77 21.97 -37.72
N MET A 8 -63.46 21.70 -37.58
CA MET A 8 -62.55 21.72 -38.73
C MET A 8 -61.44 20.65 -38.62
N ILE A 9 -61.56 19.69 -39.54
CA ILE A 9 -60.53 19.07 -40.40
C ILE A 9 -59.36 18.34 -39.71
N ALA A 10 -59.45 17.00 -39.75
CA ALA A 10 -58.33 16.08 -39.55
C ALA A 10 -57.49 15.97 -40.82
N VAL A 11 -56.17 16.11 -40.68
CA VAL A 11 -55.17 15.77 -41.72
C VAL A 11 -54.46 14.50 -41.26
N SER A 12 -54.71 13.40 -41.97
CA SER A 12 -54.04 12.12 -41.77
C SER A 12 -52.60 12.19 -42.30
N ALA A 13 -51.62 12.12 -41.41
CA ALA A 13 -50.23 11.86 -41.78
C ALA A 13 -49.93 10.36 -41.60
N VAL A 14 -49.78 9.66 -42.72
CA VAL A 14 -49.29 8.28 -42.76
C VAL A 14 -47.78 8.32 -42.56
N VAL A 15 -47.29 7.87 -41.40
CA VAL A 15 -45.85 7.63 -41.19
C VAL A 15 -45.61 6.14 -41.37
N GLY A 16 -44.89 5.80 -42.45
CA GLY A 16 -44.45 4.44 -42.73
C GLY A 16 -43.41 3.96 -41.71
N ALA A 17 -43.62 2.76 -41.18
CA ALA A 17 -42.66 2.08 -40.33
C ALA A 17 -41.50 1.54 -41.18
N ALA A 18 -40.32 2.14 -41.05
CA ALA A 18 -39.07 1.55 -41.55
C ALA A 18 -38.55 0.55 -40.52
N ALA A 19 -38.47 -0.72 -40.92
CA ALA A 19 -37.86 -1.79 -40.13
C ALA A 19 -36.35 -1.55 -40.02
N VAL A 20 -35.86 -1.31 -38.80
CA VAL A 20 -34.42 -1.25 -38.52
C VAL A 20 -33.95 -2.69 -38.27
N THR A 21 -33.13 -3.19 -39.18
CA THR A 21 -32.41 -4.46 -39.03
C THR A 21 -31.41 -4.36 -37.88
N GLY A 22 -31.56 -5.24 -36.89
CA GLY A 22 -30.68 -5.29 -35.72
C GLY A 22 -29.27 -5.71 -36.11
N ILE A 23 -28.31 -4.79 -35.97
CA ILE A 23 -26.89 -5.12 -35.99
C ILE A 23 -26.58 -5.73 -34.62
N ALA A 24 -26.27 -7.03 -34.59
CA ALA A 24 -25.81 -7.69 -33.38
C ALA A 24 -24.52 -7.01 -32.89
N ALA A 25 -24.54 -6.46 -31.67
CA ALA A 25 -23.36 -5.93 -31.03
C ALA A 25 -22.31 -7.04 -30.86
N PRO A 26 -21.02 -6.78 -31.10
CA PRO A 26 -19.97 -7.76 -30.81
C PRO A 26 -20.01 -8.07 -29.31
N GLN A 27 -20.31 -9.32 -28.98
CA GLN A 27 -20.18 -9.81 -27.61
C GLN A 27 -18.69 -9.80 -27.26
N ALA A 28 -18.31 -8.92 -26.34
CA ALA A 28 -17.02 -9.01 -25.68
C ALA A 28 -16.95 -10.40 -25.03
N LEU A 29 -15.96 -11.20 -25.43
CA LEU A 29 -15.61 -12.42 -24.71
C LEU A 29 -15.28 -11.98 -23.28
N ALA A 30 -16.17 -12.29 -22.33
CA ALA A 30 -15.84 -12.14 -20.92
C ALA A 30 -14.61 -13.01 -20.66
N ALA A 31 -13.53 -12.39 -20.21
CA ALA A 31 -12.42 -13.14 -19.66
C ALA A 31 -12.97 -14.02 -18.53
N GLU A 32 -12.76 -15.33 -18.63
CA GLU A 32 -13.04 -16.27 -17.54
C GLU A 32 -12.44 -15.70 -16.25
N PRO A 33 -13.21 -15.56 -15.15
CA PRO A 33 -12.68 -15.06 -13.91
C PRO A 33 -11.78 -16.14 -13.32
N GLY A 34 -10.50 -16.13 -13.70
CA GLY A 34 -9.45 -16.66 -12.83
C GLY A 34 -9.66 -15.97 -11.48
N SER A 35 -9.86 -16.75 -10.41
CA SER A 35 -10.18 -16.22 -9.08
C SER A 35 -9.29 -15.02 -8.79
N ALA A 36 -9.86 -13.81 -8.76
CA ALA A 36 -9.10 -12.59 -8.58
C ALA A 36 -8.29 -12.72 -7.29
N GLU A 37 -6.97 -12.84 -7.40
CA GLU A 37 -6.10 -12.93 -6.25
C GLU A 37 -5.81 -11.53 -5.71
N THR A 38 -5.73 -11.42 -4.39
CA THR A 38 -5.31 -10.18 -3.72
C THR A 38 -3.99 -10.45 -3.05
N VAL A 39 -2.98 -9.66 -3.40
CA VAL A 39 -1.70 -9.63 -2.69
C VAL A 39 -1.71 -8.44 -1.73
N LEU A 40 -1.29 -8.70 -0.50
CA LEU A 40 -1.12 -7.73 0.56
C LEU A 40 0.34 -7.74 0.99
N ALA A 41 0.84 -6.61 1.47
CA ALA A 41 2.18 -6.46 2.00
C ALA A 41 2.17 -5.62 3.27
N THR A 42 3.16 -5.86 4.14
CA THR A 42 3.39 -5.04 5.33
C THR A 42 4.83 -5.09 5.79
N SER A 43 5.30 -3.99 6.36
CA SER A 43 6.57 -3.91 7.07
C SER A 43 6.29 -3.90 8.58
N LEU A 44 6.75 -4.93 9.27
CA LEU A 44 6.54 -5.12 10.70
C LEU A 44 7.73 -4.56 11.48
N ASN A 45 7.45 -3.85 12.57
CA ASN A 45 8.46 -3.39 13.52
C ASN A 45 7.94 -3.53 14.96
N GLY A 46 8.82 -3.60 15.96
CA GLY A 46 8.41 -3.76 17.35
C GLY A 46 7.78 -2.51 17.97
N ALA A 47 8.05 -1.32 17.42
CA ALA A 47 7.45 -0.06 17.89
C ALA A 47 5.93 0.03 17.60
N ASN A 48 5.44 -0.76 16.64
CA ASN A 48 4.02 -0.85 16.30
C ASN A 48 3.22 -1.78 17.22
N GLU A 49 3.89 -2.59 18.04
CA GLU A 49 3.23 -3.51 18.97
C GLU A 49 2.53 -2.80 20.12
N VAL A 50 1.51 -3.45 20.69
CA VAL A 50 0.74 -2.93 21.81
C VAL A 50 0.63 -3.99 22.91
N PRO A 51 1.45 -3.94 23.99
CA PRO A 51 2.55 -2.99 24.24
C PRO A 51 3.75 -3.22 23.31
N ALA A 52 4.69 -2.26 23.26
CA ALA A 52 5.87 -2.31 22.40
C ALA A 52 6.65 -3.64 22.52
N GLY A 53 7.10 -4.14 21.37
CA GLY A 53 7.76 -5.43 21.21
C GLY A 53 9.27 -5.29 21.08
N ASP A 54 9.85 -6.04 20.14
CA ASP A 54 11.29 -6.14 19.93
C ASP A 54 11.83 -4.87 19.25
N THR A 55 12.64 -4.09 19.97
CA THR A 55 13.13 -2.79 19.51
C THR A 55 14.03 -2.87 18.28
N ASP A 56 14.70 -4.00 18.11
CA ASP A 56 15.61 -4.25 16.98
C ASP A 56 14.95 -5.13 15.90
N GLY A 57 13.73 -5.61 16.18
CA GLY A 57 13.01 -6.53 15.33
C GLY A 57 12.39 -5.86 14.11
N ALA A 58 12.55 -6.51 12.95
CA ALA A 58 11.81 -6.18 11.74
C ALA A 58 11.41 -7.42 10.95
N ALA A 59 10.29 -7.34 10.24
CA ALA A 59 9.91 -8.32 9.23
C ALA A 59 9.25 -7.66 8.01
N LEU A 60 9.41 -8.29 6.85
CA LEU A 60 8.66 -7.99 5.64
C LEU A 60 7.78 -9.19 5.33
N GLU A 61 6.47 -8.97 5.26
CA GLU A 61 5.49 -10.01 5.02
C GLU A 61 4.62 -9.68 3.82
N PHE A 62 4.43 -10.67 2.96
CA PHE A 62 3.44 -10.68 1.90
C PHE A 62 2.41 -11.76 2.18
N VAL A 63 1.14 -11.44 1.91
CA VAL A 63 0.00 -12.35 2.02
C VAL A 63 -0.71 -12.40 0.68
N ARG A 64 -1.04 -13.59 0.18
CA ARG A 64 -1.90 -13.78 -0.99
C ARG A 64 -3.19 -14.47 -0.58
N VAL A 65 -4.32 -13.84 -0.91
CA VAL A 65 -5.65 -14.44 -0.80
C VAL A 65 -6.08 -14.86 -2.20
N LYS A 66 -6.32 -16.16 -2.39
CA LYS A 66 -6.81 -16.74 -3.65
C LYS A 66 -7.86 -17.80 -3.36
N GLY A 67 -9.14 -17.47 -3.58
CA GLY A 67 -10.24 -18.31 -3.11
C GLY A 67 -10.19 -18.42 -1.58
N ASP A 68 -10.23 -19.65 -1.06
CA ASP A 68 -10.10 -19.96 0.37
C ASP A 68 -8.65 -20.13 0.84
N GLN A 69 -7.66 -20.06 -0.06
CA GLN A 69 -6.25 -20.20 0.29
C GLN A 69 -5.66 -18.84 0.66
N VAL A 70 -5.17 -18.76 1.90
CA VAL A 70 -4.34 -17.64 2.37
C VAL A 70 -2.90 -18.12 2.47
N SER A 71 -2.05 -17.56 1.62
CA SER A 71 -0.61 -17.88 1.56
C SER A 71 0.21 -16.75 2.17
N VAL A 72 1.29 -17.08 2.87
CA VAL A 72 2.22 -16.14 3.48
C VAL A 72 3.64 -16.35 2.95
N ALA A 73 4.36 -15.24 2.77
CA ALA A 73 5.79 -15.20 2.52
C ALA A 73 6.39 -14.12 3.41
N VAL A 74 7.19 -14.52 4.40
CA VAL A 74 7.75 -13.61 5.40
C VAL A 74 9.26 -13.79 5.48
N LYS A 75 9.97 -12.68 5.66
CA LYS A 75 11.37 -12.66 6.10
C LYS A 75 11.53 -11.71 7.27
N TRP A 76 12.44 -12.04 8.17
CA TRP A 76 12.65 -11.27 9.39
C TRP A 76 14.14 -11.05 9.66
N GLN A 77 14.43 -10.10 10.54
CA GLN A 77 15.77 -9.81 11.05
C GLN A 77 15.65 -9.18 12.43
N GLY A 78 16.73 -9.26 13.21
CA GLY A 78 16.78 -8.65 14.55
C GLY A 78 15.88 -9.30 15.60
N VAL A 79 15.00 -10.23 15.22
CA VAL A 79 14.16 -11.01 16.15
C VAL A 79 14.74 -12.40 16.42
N GLY A 80 14.41 -12.95 17.59
CA GLY A 80 14.65 -14.35 17.93
C GLY A 80 13.91 -15.35 17.02
N LYS A 81 14.06 -16.65 17.28
CA LYS A 81 13.35 -17.69 16.51
C LYS A 81 11.83 -17.46 16.60
N PRO A 82 11.12 -17.32 15.46
CA PRO A 82 9.66 -17.15 15.49
C PRO A 82 8.96 -18.37 16.09
N THR A 83 7.96 -18.11 16.92
CA THR A 83 7.11 -19.13 17.56
C THR A 83 5.69 -19.13 17.01
N ALA A 84 5.22 -17.99 16.52
CA ALA A 84 3.91 -17.84 15.91
C ALA A 84 3.90 -16.70 14.88
N LEU A 85 2.97 -16.79 13.93
CA LEU A 85 2.71 -15.76 12.93
C LEU A 85 1.21 -15.71 12.65
N HIS A 86 0.61 -14.54 12.78
CA HIS A 86 -0.83 -14.36 12.73
C HIS A 86 -1.23 -13.16 11.88
N LEU A 87 -2.44 -13.24 11.29
CA LEU A 87 -3.20 -12.06 10.92
C LEU A 87 -4.29 -11.82 11.97
N HIS A 88 -4.39 -10.58 12.40
CA HIS A 88 -5.41 -10.11 13.33
C HIS A 88 -6.33 -9.10 12.65
N GLU A 89 -7.58 -9.02 13.12
CA GLU A 89 -8.52 -7.95 12.74
C GLU A 89 -8.51 -6.88 13.82
N GLY A 90 -7.89 -5.74 13.54
CA GLY A 90 -7.75 -4.64 14.48
C GLY A 90 -7.11 -3.41 13.84
N ALA A 91 -7.60 -2.23 14.24
CA ALA A 91 -7.06 -0.95 13.80
C ALA A 91 -5.63 -0.72 14.33
N LYS A 92 -4.88 0.16 13.65
CA LYS A 92 -3.54 0.59 14.08
C LYS A 92 -3.57 1.09 15.52
N GLY A 93 -2.67 0.56 16.36
CA GLY A 93 -2.57 0.93 17.77
C GLY A 93 -3.58 0.24 18.70
N ALA A 94 -4.43 -0.65 18.19
CA ALA A 94 -5.32 -1.48 19.00
C ALA A 94 -5.04 -2.98 18.77
N ASN A 95 -5.21 -3.80 19.79
CA ASN A 95 -5.13 -5.26 19.65
C ASN A 95 -6.45 -5.80 19.10
N GLY A 96 -6.35 -6.82 18.26
CA GLY A 96 -7.48 -7.50 17.63
C GLY A 96 -7.43 -9.02 17.80
N ASP A 97 -8.53 -9.68 17.49
CA ASP A 97 -8.60 -11.14 17.52
C ASP A 97 -7.74 -11.75 16.41
N VAL A 98 -7.13 -12.91 16.69
CA VAL A 98 -6.47 -13.73 15.66
C VAL A 98 -7.54 -14.23 14.69
N ARG A 99 -7.33 -13.97 13.40
CA ARG A 99 -8.23 -14.41 12.32
C ARG A 99 -7.60 -15.46 11.40
N VAL A 100 -6.28 -15.41 11.22
CA VAL A 100 -5.53 -16.40 10.43
C VAL A 100 -4.28 -16.79 11.20
N ASP A 101 -4.06 -18.09 11.40
CA ASP A 101 -2.92 -18.64 12.12
C ASP A 101 -1.99 -19.45 11.20
N PHE A 102 -0.76 -18.94 11.01
CA PHE A 102 0.28 -19.57 10.21
C PHE A 102 1.30 -20.36 11.05
N SER A 103 1.10 -20.51 12.36
CA SER A 103 2.08 -21.14 13.27
C SER A 103 2.40 -22.59 12.89
N LYS A 104 1.42 -23.34 12.36
CA LYS A 104 1.64 -24.70 11.83
C LYS A 104 2.54 -24.71 10.59
N VAL A 105 2.51 -23.65 9.78
CA VAL A 105 3.37 -23.47 8.61
C VAL A 105 4.80 -23.15 9.05
N LEU A 106 4.95 -22.25 10.04
CA LEU A 106 6.26 -21.94 10.64
C LEU A 106 6.96 -23.21 11.16
N GLY A 107 6.25 -24.08 11.87
CA GLY A 107 6.84 -25.32 12.41
C GLY A 107 7.42 -26.25 11.34
N LYS A 108 6.77 -26.34 10.17
CA LYS A 108 7.26 -27.14 9.03
C LYS A 108 8.47 -26.52 8.35
N VAL A 109 8.50 -25.19 8.24
CA VAL A 109 9.59 -24.45 7.58
C VAL A 109 10.81 -24.30 8.49
N LEU A 110 10.64 -23.94 9.75
CA LEU A 110 11.72 -23.78 10.73
C LEU A 110 12.40 -25.11 11.10
N GLY A 111 11.78 -26.25 10.77
CA GLY A 111 12.39 -27.58 10.86
C GLY A 111 13.39 -27.90 9.73
N GLY A 112 13.38 -27.13 8.63
CA GLY A 112 14.25 -27.35 7.47
C GLY A 112 14.93 -26.10 6.90
N ALA A 113 14.53 -24.89 7.32
CA ALA A 113 15.03 -23.63 6.78
C ALA A 113 16.30 -23.18 7.50
N LYS A 114 17.41 -23.21 6.77
CA LYS A 114 18.52 -22.27 7.03
C LYS A 114 18.08 -20.89 6.53
N GLY A 115 17.82 -19.97 7.44
CA GLY A 115 17.59 -18.56 7.10
C GLY A 115 16.36 -17.96 7.77
N HIS A 116 16.37 -16.63 7.90
CA HIS A 116 15.31 -15.84 8.51
C HIS A 116 14.14 -15.60 7.53
N ARG A 117 13.56 -16.67 6.99
CA ARG A 117 12.45 -16.64 6.02
C ARG A 117 11.51 -17.83 6.17
N ALA A 118 10.24 -17.65 5.83
CA ALA A 118 9.26 -18.72 5.76
C ALA A 118 8.17 -18.48 4.72
N THR A 119 7.61 -19.56 4.18
CA THR A 119 6.45 -19.53 3.27
C THR A 119 5.46 -20.64 3.62
N GLY A 120 4.20 -20.46 3.25
CA GLY A 120 3.23 -21.53 3.14
C GLY A 120 1.80 -21.03 3.18
N SER A 121 0.84 -21.95 3.32
CA SER A 121 -0.58 -21.64 3.12
C SER A 121 -1.47 -22.33 4.14
N VAL A 122 -2.61 -21.70 4.39
CA VAL A 122 -3.72 -22.25 5.17
C VAL A 122 -5.03 -22.04 4.42
N THR A 123 -5.97 -22.97 4.60
CA THR A 123 -7.35 -22.82 4.15
C THR A 123 -8.14 -22.01 5.18
N VAL A 124 -8.88 -21.00 4.73
CA VAL A 124 -9.78 -20.19 5.54
C VAL A 124 -11.20 -20.33 4.99
N GLU A 125 -12.06 -21.02 5.75
CA GLU A 125 -13.44 -21.32 5.35
C GLU A 125 -14.38 -20.11 5.51
N ASP A 126 -14.03 -19.15 6.37
CA ASP A 126 -14.81 -17.93 6.59
C ASP A 126 -14.65 -16.95 5.41
N THR A 127 -15.56 -17.07 4.45
CA THR A 127 -15.58 -16.21 3.26
C THR A 127 -15.89 -14.75 3.59
N ALA A 128 -16.61 -14.47 4.68
CA ALA A 128 -16.90 -13.11 5.11
C ALA A 128 -15.64 -12.43 5.67
N LEU A 129 -14.83 -13.17 6.43
CA LEU A 129 -13.50 -12.72 6.86
C LEU A 129 -12.61 -12.41 5.65
N LEU A 130 -12.53 -13.30 4.66
CA LEU A 130 -11.73 -13.07 3.45
C LEU A 130 -12.22 -11.85 2.66
N GLY A 131 -13.54 -11.65 2.60
CA GLY A 131 -14.14 -10.45 2.03
C GLY A 131 -13.68 -9.17 2.74
N ARG A 132 -13.70 -9.15 4.08
CA ARG A 132 -13.21 -7.99 4.86
C ARG A 132 -11.70 -7.78 4.71
N LEU A 133 -10.90 -8.85 4.79
CA LEU A 133 -9.45 -8.81 4.65
C LEU A 133 -9.01 -8.22 3.30
N THR A 134 -9.72 -8.56 2.23
CA THR A 134 -9.41 -8.04 0.89
C THR A 134 -10.01 -6.65 0.67
N ALA A 135 -11.23 -6.37 1.14
CA ALA A 135 -11.88 -5.07 0.92
C ALA A 135 -11.22 -3.93 1.72
N ASP A 136 -10.82 -4.20 2.98
CA ASP A 136 -10.19 -3.22 3.86
C ASP A 136 -8.99 -3.85 4.60
N PRO A 137 -7.86 -4.09 3.90
CA PRO A 137 -6.68 -4.68 4.52
C PRO A 137 -6.11 -3.79 5.64
N GLY A 138 -6.36 -2.48 5.61
CA GLY A 138 -5.92 -1.55 6.64
C GLY A 138 -6.57 -1.81 8.01
N ALA A 139 -7.69 -2.52 8.07
CA ALA A 139 -8.31 -3.01 9.31
C ALA A 139 -7.65 -4.27 9.89
N PHE A 140 -6.62 -4.81 9.23
CA PHE A 140 -5.91 -6.02 9.64
C PHE A 140 -4.42 -5.74 9.84
N TYR A 141 -3.78 -6.56 10.67
CA TYR A 141 -2.34 -6.51 10.86
C TYR A 141 -1.72 -7.90 10.94
N ALA A 142 -0.48 -8.00 10.48
CA ALA A 142 0.37 -9.15 10.73
C ALA A 142 1.15 -8.98 12.02
N ASN A 143 1.36 -10.08 12.73
CA ASN A 143 2.21 -10.13 13.92
C ASN A 143 3.06 -11.40 13.94
N LEU A 144 4.34 -11.25 14.29
CA LEU A 144 5.29 -12.34 14.51
C LEU A 144 5.70 -12.37 15.98
N HIS A 145 5.64 -13.56 16.58
CA HIS A 145 5.98 -13.78 17.99
C HIS A 145 7.30 -14.53 18.13
N THR A 146 7.98 -14.34 19.25
CA THR A 146 9.16 -15.14 19.64
C THR A 146 9.05 -15.59 21.09
N ALA A 147 9.97 -16.44 21.55
CA ALA A 147 10.03 -16.82 22.96
C ALA A 147 10.24 -15.62 23.91
N ALA A 148 11.02 -14.61 23.48
CA ALA A 148 11.24 -13.39 24.27
C ALA A 148 10.04 -12.43 24.22
N PHE A 149 9.27 -12.47 23.12
CA PHE A 149 8.12 -11.62 22.88
C PHE A 149 6.87 -12.45 22.57
N PRO A 150 6.32 -13.18 23.56
CA PRO A 150 5.19 -14.07 23.34
C PRO A 150 3.90 -13.33 22.98
N LYS A 151 3.80 -12.04 23.33
CA LYS A 151 2.65 -11.18 23.01
C LYS A 151 2.77 -10.46 21.65
N GLY A 152 3.90 -10.61 20.96
CA GLY A 152 4.19 -9.94 19.69
C GLY A 152 5.60 -9.33 19.72
N ALA A 153 6.45 -9.76 18.79
CA ALA A 153 7.79 -9.20 18.61
C ALA A 153 7.76 -8.02 17.65
N VAL A 154 7.06 -8.17 16.51
CA VAL A 154 6.93 -7.14 15.47
C VAL A 154 5.55 -7.17 14.84
N ARG A 155 5.00 -5.98 14.55
CA ARG A 155 3.65 -5.78 14.00
C ARG A 155 3.63 -4.78 12.84
N GLY A 156 2.72 -4.98 11.88
CA GLY A 156 2.45 -4.03 10.80
C GLY A 156 1.03 -4.19 10.23
N GLN A 157 0.35 -3.06 9.95
CA GLN A 157 -0.95 -3.09 9.26
C GLN A 157 -0.77 -3.56 7.82
N LEU A 158 -1.78 -4.24 7.26
CA LEU A 158 -1.72 -4.74 5.89
C LEU A 158 -2.08 -3.64 4.89
N HIS A 159 -1.36 -3.65 3.76
CA HIS A 159 -1.61 -2.79 2.62
C HIS A 159 -1.85 -3.65 1.39
N ARG A 160 -2.79 -3.24 0.53
CA ARG A 160 -2.99 -3.89 -0.76
C ARG A 160 -1.79 -3.57 -1.67
N VAL A 161 -1.28 -4.59 -2.35
CA VAL A 161 -0.40 -4.44 -3.51
C VAL A 161 -1.31 -4.27 -4.73
N THR A 162 -1.17 -3.18 -5.46
CA THR A 162 -2.08 -2.76 -6.53
C THR A 162 -1.53 -2.98 -7.93
N GLU A 163 -0.22 -3.13 -8.07
CA GLU A 163 0.43 -3.49 -9.32
C GLU A 163 0.62 -5.01 -9.44
N PRO A 164 0.67 -5.56 -10.67
CA PRO A 164 0.96 -6.97 -10.87
C PRO A 164 2.28 -7.38 -10.21
N THR A 165 2.26 -8.44 -9.40
CA THR A 165 3.45 -8.99 -8.74
C THR A 165 3.37 -10.52 -8.73
N ASP A 166 4.52 -11.19 -8.84
CA ASP A 166 4.58 -12.63 -8.66
C ASP A 166 4.80 -13.00 -7.19
N PHE A 167 3.74 -13.48 -6.54
CA PHE A 167 3.82 -13.94 -5.16
C PHE A 167 4.83 -15.08 -4.94
N GLY A 168 5.15 -15.88 -5.97
CA GLY A 168 6.20 -16.91 -5.91
C GLY A 168 7.58 -16.33 -5.60
N HIS A 169 7.82 -15.08 -5.99
CA HIS A 169 9.07 -14.34 -5.76
C HIS A 169 8.91 -13.26 -4.67
N ALA A 170 7.87 -13.33 -3.84
CA ALA A 170 7.58 -12.31 -2.81
C ALA A 170 8.76 -12.04 -1.84
N LEU A 171 9.61 -13.05 -1.58
CA LEU A 171 10.78 -12.90 -0.69
C LEU A 171 11.95 -12.13 -1.32
N GLU A 172 11.93 -11.91 -2.64
CA GLU A 172 12.93 -11.12 -3.38
C GLU A 172 12.65 -9.62 -3.27
N ASN A 173 11.38 -9.23 -3.10
CA ASN A 173 10.99 -7.88 -2.71
C ASN A 173 11.69 -7.48 -1.42
N PHE A 174 11.97 -6.19 -1.21
CA PHE A 174 12.73 -5.76 -0.04
C PHE A 174 12.17 -4.51 0.60
N GLN A 175 12.51 -4.32 1.88
CA GLN A 175 12.23 -3.10 2.61
C GLN A 175 13.53 -2.35 2.87
N ALA A 176 13.46 -1.01 2.84
CA ALA A 176 14.57 -0.14 3.22
C ALA A 176 14.05 1.01 4.10
N SER A 177 14.49 1.03 5.35
CA SER A 177 14.13 2.06 6.32
C SER A 177 14.87 3.37 6.03
N VAL A 178 14.21 4.50 6.29
CA VAL A 178 14.83 5.83 6.24
C VAL A 178 15.85 5.97 7.35
N VAL A 179 17.12 6.12 6.99
CA VAL A 179 18.23 6.36 7.93
C VAL A 179 18.35 7.86 8.25
N ARG A 180 18.13 8.70 7.24
CA ARG A 180 18.08 10.15 7.37
C ARG A 180 17.02 10.68 6.41
N GLY A 181 15.98 11.33 6.91
CA GLY A 181 14.89 11.85 6.07
C GLY A 181 14.42 13.22 6.52
N ARG A 182 14.11 14.09 5.55
CA ARG A 182 13.47 15.39 5.75
C ARG A 182 12.37 15.59 4.71
N GLN A 183 11.17 15.91 5.17
CA GLN A 183 10.14 16.52 4.33
C GLN A 183 10.46 18.01 4.25
N ILE A 184 10.52 18.56 3.04
CA ILE A 184 10.91 19.95 2.82
C ILE A 184 9.66 20.73 2.43
N TYR A 185 9.37 21.75 3.22
CA TYR A 185 8.23 22.64 3.04
C TYR A 185 8.70 24.05 2.69
N GLU A 186 7.87 24.76 1.95
CA GLU A 186 8.03 26.18 1.66
C GLU A 186 6.77 26.92 2.08
N CYS A 187 6.94 28.02 2.80
CA CYS A 187 5.84 28.90 3.14
C CYS A 187 5.37 29.63 1.88
N LYS A 188 4.13 29.39 1.48
CA LYS A 188 3.48 30.00 0.31
C LYS A 188 2.13 30.56 0.73
N THR A 189 1.57 31.42 -0.10
CA THR A 189 0.16 31.80 0.05
C THR A 189 -0.70 30.58 -0.27
N ASP A 190 -1.47 30.11 0.70
CA ASP A 190 -2.45 29.07 0.52
C ASP A 190 -3.58 29.60 -0.38
N PRO A 191 -3.83 29.00 -1.55
CA PRO A 191 -4.85 29.47 -2.47
C PRO A 191 -6.28 29.35 -1.92
N ALA A 192 -6.52 28.46 -0.95
CA ALA A 192 -7.85 28.25 -0.36
C ALA A 192 -8.18 29.31 0.70
N THR A 193 -7.19 29.74 1.48
CA THR A 193 -7.39 30.64 2.62
C THR A 193 -6.83 32.05 2.42
N GLY A 194 -5.96 32.25 1.43
CA GLY A 194 -5.21 33.49 1.20
C GLY A 194 -4.14 33.78 2.25
N LYS A 195 -3.92 32.85 3.20
CA LYS A 195 -2.97 33.01 4.31
C LYS A 195 -1.64 32.34 3.98
N ALA A 196 -0.56 32.81 4.61
CA ALA A 196 0.73 32.14 4.51
C ALA A 196 0.69 30.78 5.25
N ALA A 197 1.06 29.71 4.56
CA ALA A 197 1.10 28.35 5.09
C ALA A 197 2.20 27.52 4.41
N PHE A 198 2.72 26.53 5.13
CA PHE A 198 3.72 25.60 4.59
C PHE A 198 3.07 24.61 3.61
N ALA A 199 3.55 24.61 2.37
CA ALA A 199 3.21 23.63 1.34
C ALA A 199 4.42 22.72 1.05
N GLN A 200 4.17 21.46 0.67
CA GLN A 200 5.25 20.52 0.32
C GLN A 200 6.04 21.09 -0.86
N ARG A 201 7.37 21.17 -0.69
CA ARG A 201 8.32 21.65 -1.71
C ARG A 201 9.14 20.49 -2.28
N ASP A 202 9.74 19.67 -1.42
CA ASP A 202 10.67 18.61 -1.82
C ASP A 202 10.78 17.54 -0.72
N VAL A 203 11.59 16.51 -0.93
CA VAL A 203 12.00 15.52 0.06
C VAL A 203 13.50 15.28 -0.08
N SER A 204 14.17 15.04 1.03
CA SER A 204 15.57 14.58 1.02
C SER A 204 15.71 13.44 1.99
N ALA A 205 15.95 12.24 1.48
CA ALA A 205 16.19 11.08 2.32
C ALA A 205 17.29 10.16 1.78
N VAL A 206 17.92 9.46 2.72
CA VAL A 206 18.79 8.32 2.48
C VAL A 206 18.20 7.14 3.24
N LEU A 207 17.87 6.09 2.50
CA LEU A 207 17.37 4.84 3.05
C LEU A 207 18.54 3.88 3.28
N ALA A 208 18.29 2.79 4.01
CA ALA A 208 19.21 1.66 4.13
C ALA A 208 19.66 1.18 2.73
N GLY A 209 20.89 0.67 2.64
CA GLY A 209 21.51 0.34 1.35
C GLY A 209 21.94 1.56 0.52
N HIS A 210 22.00 2.75 1.14
CA HIS A 210 22.39 4.02 0.51
C HIS A 210 21.53 4.44 -0.69
N ILE A 211 20.25 4.03 -0.69
CA ILE A 211 19.28 4.47 -1.69
C ILE A 211 18.94 5.94 -1.40
N ARG A 212 19.21 6.83 -2.37
CA ARG A 212 18.84 8.25 -2.27
C ARG A 212 17.41 8.45 -2.72
N HIS A 213 16.66 9.24 -1.98
CA HIS A 213 15.29 9.62 -2.30
C HIS A 213 15.15 11.14 -2.30
N SER A 214 14.65 11.67 -3.42
CA SER A 214 14.40 13.10 -3.66
C SER A 214 13.27 13.27 -4.66
N PHE A 215 12.92 14.51 -5.01
CA PHE A 215 12.21 14.75 -6.26
C PHE A 215 13.16 14.78 -7.46
N THR A 216 12.64 14.51 -8.65
CA THR A 216 13.39 14.52 -9.92
C THR A 216 13.91 15.92 -10.28
N ALA A 217 13.21 16.96 -9.83
CA ALA A 217 13.62 18.34 -9.88
C ALA A 217 12.96 19.09 -8.70
N PRO A 218 13.52 20.23 -8.25
CA PRO A 218 12.90 21.03 -7.19
C PRO A 218 11.45 21.36 -7.53
N ASN A 219 10.54 21.17 -6.58
CA ASN A 219 9.09 21.37 -6.75
C ASN A 219 8.40 20.51 -7.83
N SER A 220 9.05 19.49 -8.41
CA SER A 220 8.40 18.69 -9.46
C SER A 220 7.22 17.86 -8.93
N GLY A 221 7.24 17.53 -7.64
CA GLY A 221 6.27 16.62 -7.03
C GLY A 221 6.44 15.16 -7.46
N VAL A 222 7.42 14.86 -8.32
CA VAL A 222 7.70 13.51 -8.82
C VAL A 222 8.84 12.91 -8.00
N PRO A 223 8.55 12.00 -7.04
CA PRO A 223 9.58 11.33 -6.27
C PRO A 223 10.42 10.39 -7.13
N GLN A 224 11.69 10.25 -6.75
CA GLN A 224 12.66 9.32 -7.31
C GLN A 224 13.40 8.59 -6.19
N TRP A 225 13.79 7.34 -6.46
CA TRP A 225 14.73 6.55 -5.66
C TRP A 225 15.87 6.10 -6.56
N VAL A 226 17.11 6.28 -6.10
CA VAL A 226 18.33 5.94 -6.85
C VAL A 226 19.23 5.08 -5.96
N ALA A 227 19.47 3.84 -6.37
CA ALA A 227 20.36 2.92 -5.68
C ALA A 227 21.83 3.12 -6.11
N PRO A 228 22.81 2.68 -5.30
CA PRO A 228 24.24 2.80 -5.64
C PRO A 228 24.67 2.13 -6.94
N ASP A 229 23.98 1.07 -7.36
CA ASP A 229 24.27 0.36 -8.62
C ASP A 229 23.81 1.13 -9.88
N GLY A 230 23.05 2.22 -9.69
CA GLY A 230 22.50 3.07 -10.75
C GLY A 230 21.12 2.65 -11.26
N SER A 231 20.53 1.61 -10.68
CA SER A 231 19.09 1.37 -10.84
C SER A 231 18.30 2.47 -10.13
N ALA A 232 17.18 2.89 -10.73
CA ALA A 232 16.36 3.96 -10.19
C ALA A 232 14.93 3.85 -10.68
N VAL A 233 14.00 4.38 -9.89
CA VAL A 233 12.57 4.45 -10.18
C VAL A 233 12.02 5.81 -9.80
N THR A 234 11.03 6.30 -10.55
CA THR A 234 10.13 7.38 -10.12
C THR A 234 8.83 6.80 -9.59
N GLY A 235 8.07 7.57 -8.81
CA GLY A 235 6.78 7.13 -8.26
C GLY A 235 5.63 8.08 -8.57
N ALA A 236 4.46 7.53 -8.88
CA ALA A 236 3.20 8.26 -8.96
C ALA A 236 2.30 7.80 -7.80
N VAL A 237 1.81 8.75 -6.99
CA VAL A 237 0.97 8.41 -5.82
C VAL A 237 -0.36 7.82 -6.31
N VAL A 238 -0.66 6.60 -5.87
CA VAL A 238 -1.92 5.89 -6.10
C VAL A 238 -2.89 6.20 -4.96
N SER A 239 -2.43 6.08 -3.71
CA SER A 239 -3.25 6.36 -2.55
C SER A 239 -2.45 6.97 -1.39
N ARG A 240 -3.18 7.59 -0.46
CA ARG A 240 -2.63 8.20 0.76
C ARG A 240 -3.44 7.72 1.95
N THR A 241 -2.78 7.10 2.91
CA THR A 241 -3.41 6.62 4.14
C THR A 241 -2.95 7.47 5.32
N PRO A 242 -3.85 8.16 6.04
CA PRO A 242 -3.48 8.90 7.25
C PRO A 242 -2.81 7.97 8.28
N ASN A 243 -1.71 8.43 8.89
CA ASN A 243 -0.96 7.63 9.87
C ASN A 243 -0.98 8.23 11.29
N GLY A 244 -2.13 8.75 11.69
CA GLY A 244 -2.30 9.44 12.97
C GLY A 244 -1.69 10.85 13.00
N ALA A 245 -1.98 11.58 14.08
CA ALA A 245 -1.50 12.94 14.26
C ALA A 245 0.03 12.99 14.39
N GLY A 246 0.65 14.01 13.79
CA GLY A 246 2.10 14.22 13.84
C GLY A 246 2.91 13.40 12.82
N ASN A 247 2.28 12.51 12.06
CA ASN A 247 2.96 11.70 11.04
C ASN A 247 2.44 12.05 9.64
N ILE A 248 3.36 12.12 8.67
CA ILE A 248 2.96 12.18 7.26
C ILE A 248 2.18 10.92 6.86
N ALA A 249 1.28 11.04 5.88
CA ALA A 249 0.55 9.89 5.37
C ALA A 249 1.48 8.77 4.87
N GLU A 250 1.07 7.52 5.08
CA GLU A 250 1.59 6.38 4.36
C GLU A 250 1.14 6.49 2.89
N LEU A 251 1.96 5.98 1.97
CA LEU A 251 1.71 6.10 0.53
C LEU A 251 1.77 4.74 -0.14
N ASP A 252 0.90 4.56 -1.11
CA ASP A 252 1.06 3.61 -2.19
C ASP A 252 1.43 4.39 -3.44
N LEU A 253 2.51 3.97 -4.11
CA LEU A 253 2.99 4.57 -5.35
C LEU A 253 3.23 3.52 -6.43
N LYS A 254 2.68 3.77 -7.62
CA LYS A 254 3.08 3.09 -8.84
C LYS A 254 4.49 3.53 -9.21
N ALA A 255 5.41 2.59 -9.38
CA ALA A 255 6.78 2.86 -9.76
C ALA A 255 6.97 2.82 -11.28
N THR A 256 7.94 3.58 -11.77
CA THR A 256 8.37 3.53 -13.17
C THR A 256 9.88 3.60 -13.21
N ARG A 257 10.51 2.60 -13.83
CA ARG A 257 11.96 2.55 -13.99
C ARG A 257 12.49 3.78 -14.71
N SER A 258 13.45 4.47 -14.09
CA SER A 258 14.10 5.67 -14.61
C SER A 258 15.63 5.55 -14.67
N GLY A 259 16.21 4.50 -14.07
CA GLY A 259 17.64 4.21 -14.08
C GLY A 259 18.03 3.03 -14.96
N LYS A 260 19.15 2.39 -14.60
CA LYS A 260 19.66 1.22 -15.33
C LYS A 260 18.64 0.08 -15.40
N PRO A 261 18.67 -0.73 -16.49
CA PRO A 261 17.72 -1.81 -16.70
C PRO A 261 17.96 -3.06 -15.85
N ARG A 262 19.02 -3.05 -15.02
CA ARG A 262 19.36 -4.12 -14.07
C ARG A 262 19.87 -3.46 -12.78
N GLY A 263 19.63 -4.12 -11.65
CA GLY A 263 20.03 -3.66 -10.33
C GLY A 263 18.87 -3.74 -9.34
N LEU A 264 19.13 -3.29 -8.12
CA LEU A 264 18.24 -3.42 -6.97
C LEU A 264 16.82 -2.91 -7.21
N LEU A 265 16.67 -1.81 -7.94
CA LEU A 265 15.38 -1.14 -8.21
C LEU A 265 14.85 -1.40 -9.64
N ALA A 266 15.51 -2.23 -10.43
CA ALA A 266 15.22 -2.32 -11.87
C ALA A 266 13.83 -2.90 -12.17
N ASP A 267 13.36 -3.82 -11.33
CA ASP A 267 12.11 -4.56 -11.52
C ASP A 267 10.98 -4.05 -10.62
N THR A 268 11.22 -2.98 -9.85
CA THR A 268 10.21 -2.40 -8.96
C THR A 268 9.06 -1.77 -9.77
N VAL A 269 7.86 -2.26 -9.54
CA VAL A 269 6.60 -1.77 -10.13
C VAL A 269 5.74 -0.99 -9.13
N GLU A 270 5.95 -1.18 -7.83
CA GLU A 270 5.20 -0.50 -6.77
C GLU A 270 6.07 -0.22 -5.56
N ILE A 271 5.78 0.88 -4.87
CA ILE A 271 6.49 1.33 -3.68
C ILE A 271 5.47 1.69 -2.60
N LEU A 272 5.57 1.01 -1.46
CA LEU A 272 4.79 1.37 -0.27
C LEU A 272 5.67 2.15 0.69
N ARG A 273 5.23 3.35 1.11
CA ARG A 273 5.83 4.10 2.22
C ARG A 273 5.01 3.85 3.47
N LEU A 274 5.53 3.05 4.38
CA LEU A 274 4.86 2.56 5.58
C LEU A 274 5.55 3.08 6.85
N ASN A 275 4.93 2.87 8.01
CA ASN A 275 5.53 3.13 9.33
C ASN A 275 6.09 4.55 9.47
N THR A 276 5.37 5.55 8.92
CA THR A 276 5.84 6.93 8.94
C THR A 276 5.84 7.50 10.35
N VAL A 277 6.89 8.22 10.72
CA VAL A 277 6.99 8.94 11.99
C VAL A 277 7.48 10.35 11.72
N GLY A 278 6.72 11.36 12.18
CA GLY A 278 7.07 12.76 11.99
C GLY A 278 6.85 13.26 10.56
N GLY A 279 7.59 14.30 10.19
CA GLY A 279 7.60 14.86 8.85
C GLY A 279 6.46 15.79 8.49
N VAL A 280 5.49 16.04 9.38
CA VAL A 280 4.35 16.92 9.08
C VAL A 280 4.80 18.38 8.89
N ALA A 281 4.08 19.12 8.04
CA ALA A 281 4.31 20.56 7.87
C ALA A 281 4.22 21.28 9.22
N PRO A 282 5.09 22.26 9.51
CA PRO A 282 4.96 23.07 10.71
C PRO A 282 3.61 23.81 10.72
N SER A 283 3.01 23.90 11.90
CA SER A 283 1.80 24.68 12.13
C SER A 283 2.11 26.14 12.43
N GLY A 284 1.11 27.00 12.30
CA GLY A 284 1.22 28.44 12.60
C GLY A 284 1.56 29.30 11.39
N SER A 285 1.72 30.59 11.63
CA SER A 285 2.13 31.57 10.61
C SER A 285 3.59 31.36 10.21
N CYS A 286 3.91 31.68 8.96
CA CYS A 286 5.26 31.61 8.43
C CYS A 286 5.54 32.79 7.51
N ASP A 287 6.82 33.11 7.33
CA ASP A 287 7.25 34.14 6.38
C ASP A 287 7.27 33.56 4.97
N LEU A 288 6.65 34.25 4.01
CA LEU A 288 6.61 33.80 2.61
C LEU A 288 8.02 33.53 2.07
N GLY A 289 8.21 32.37 1.44
CA GLY A 289 9.50 31.90 0.93
C GLY A 289 10.38 31.20 1.97
N ALA A 290 9.99 31.16 3.25
CA ALA A 290 10.72 30.38 4.25
C ALA A 290 10.71 28.89 3.88
N ILE A 291 11.89 28.26 3.89
CA ILE A 291 12.06 26.83 3.61
C ILE A 291 12.47 26.12 4.89
N VAL A 292 11.75 25.04 5.21
CA VAL A 292 12.00 24.25 6.41
C VAL A 292 12.04 22.76 6.06
N GLY A 293 13.02 22.06 6.61
CA GLY A 293 13.03 20.60 6.58
C GLY A 293 12.52 20.04 7.92
N VAL A 294 11.55 19.14 7.87
CA VAL A 294 11.02 18.45 9.04
C VAL A 294 11.52 17.00 9.00
N PRO A 295 12.26 16.53 10.02
CA PRO A 295 12.73 15.16 10.08
C PRO A 295 11.58 14.15 10.01
N TYR A 296 11.79 13.04 9.31
CA TYR A 296 10.86 11.92 9.29
C TYR A 296 11.58 10.57 9.24
N LYS A 297 10.90 9.54 9.72
CA LYS A 297 11.23 8.13 9.49
C LYS A 297 10.10 7.46 8.70
N ALA A 298 10.43 6.38 8.00
CA ALA A 298 9.49 5.51 7.30
C ALA A 298 10.21 4.22 6.89
N ASP A 299 9.45 3.18 6.57
CA ASP A 299 9.91 2.01 5.84
C ASP A 299 9.40 2.10 4.40
N TYR A 300 10.28 1.90 3.42
CA TYR A 300 9.87 1.77 2.02
C TYR A 300 9.93 0.30 1.62
N VAL A 301 8.82 -0.25 1.16
CA VAL A 301 8.75 -1.59 0.55
C VAL A 301 8.77 -1.42 -0.96
N PHE A 302 9.73 -2.04 -1.62
CA PHE A 302 9.86 -2.07 -3.08
C PHE A 302 9.34 -3.42 -3.58
N VAL A 303 8.24 -3.37 -4.33
CA VAL A 303 7.56 -4.54 -4.88
C VAL A 303 7.91 -4.68 -6.36
N ASN A 304 8.39 -5.86 -6.73
CA ASN A 304 8.78 -6.23 -8.09
C ASN A 304 7.61 -6.86 -8.84
N GLY A 305 7.59 -6.68 -10.15
CA GLY A 305 6.59 -7.23 -11.07
C GLY A 305 7.19 -7.99 -12.23
#